data_AF-A0A084VNW6-F1
#
_entry.id   AF-A0A084VNW6-F1
#
_cell.length_a   1.000
_cell.length_b   1.000
_cell.length_c   1.000
_cell.angle_alpha   90.00
_cell.angle_beta   90.00
_cell.angle_gamma   90.00
#
_symmetry.space_group_name_H-M   'P 1'
#
loop_
_entity.id
_entity.type
_entity.pdbx_description
1 polymer ?
#
loop_
_entity_poly.entity_id
_entity_poly.type
_entity_poly.pdbx_seq_one_letter_code
_entity_poly.pdbx_strand_id
1 'polypeptide(L)'
;MKTLLVSASLFALTHGVYVMRTFADAATYKDECVEQYHAKGNSLIDYMRQVYRDDDADDDSHWCVIRCILLKSGLLLLDGAVDAFQVDNIHEQMQQSNAIVEDPEDIRSETNRCLRESDRRTQQQANLSHELTVGSTDQLISKSL
;
A
#
# COMPACT_ATOMS: atom_id res chain seq x y z
N MET A 1 15.59 50.78 -16.05
CA MET A 1 16.28 49.58 -16.60
C MET A 1 17.13 48.96 -15.50
N LYS A 2 17.22 47.61 -15.49
CA LYS A 2 18.11 46.73 -14.70
C LYS A 2 17.71 46.53 -13.23
N THR A 3 16.96 45.47 -12.91
CA THR A 3 17.41 44.12 -12.44
C THR A 3 18.13 44.23 -11.09
N LEU A 4 17.71 43.53 -10.03
CA LEU A 4 17.95 42.09 -9.87
C LEU A 4 16.87 41.45 -8.99
N LEU A 5 16.15 40.49 -9.57
CA LEU A 5 15.47 39.41 -8.85
C LEU A 5 16.56 38.53 -8.22
N VAL A 6 16.74 38.63 -6.90
CA VAL A 6 17.49 37.60 -6.17
C VAL A 6 16.50 36.55 -5.74
N SER A 7 16.47 35.48 -6.53
CA SER A 7 15.82 34.20 -6.29
C SER A 7 16.26 33.61 -4.95
N ALA A 8 15.38 33.63 -3.96
CA ALA A 8 15.50 32.77 -2.78
C ALA A 8 14.55 31.57 -2.95
N SER A 9 14.87 30.71 -3.93
CA SER A 9 14.27 29.38 -4.00
C SER A 9 14.88 28.51 -2.90
N LEU A 10 14.43 28.72 -1.66
CA LEU A 10 14.58 27.73 -0.59
C LEU A 10 13.58 26.59 -0.88
N PHE A 11 13.93 25.71 -1.80
CA PHE A 11 13.39 24.35 -1.76
C PHE A 11 14.13 23.64 -0.63
N ALA A 12 13.62 23.82 0.60
CA ALA A 12 13.95 22.92 1.67
C ALA A 12 13.48 21.54 1.24
N LEU A 13 14.43 20.65 0.93
CA LEU A 13 14.23 19.22 0.93
C LEU A 13 13.94 18.81 2.38
N THR A 14 12.76 19.13 2.88
CA THR A 14 12.27 18.52 4.10
C THR A 14 11.99 17.07 3.73
N HIS A 15 12.97 16.21 3.99
CA HIS A 15 12.66 14.82 4.35
C HIS A 15 11.83 14.95 5.63
N GLY A 16 10.53 15.17 5.44
CA GLY A 16 9.61 15.46 6.54
C GLY A 16 9.65 14.26 7.46
N VAL A 17 9.97 14.50 8.73
CA VAL A 17 9.82 13.49 9.78
C VAL A 17 8.41 12.95 9.67
N TYR A 18 8.26 11.62 9.68
CA TYR A 18 6.96 10.99 9.61
C TYR A 18 6.08 11.51 10.75
N VAL A 19 4.82 11.82 10.44
CA VAL A 19 3.85 12.28 11.42
C VAL A 19 2.81 11.19 11.56
N MET A 20 2.72 10.61 12.76
CA MET A 20 1.74 9.59 13.09
C MET A 20 0.32 10.04 12.72
N ARG A 21 -0.43 9.14 12.10
CA ARG A 21 -1.82 9.34 11.71
C ARG A 21 -2.74 8.92 12.84
N THR A 22 -3.67 9.80 13.16
CA THR A 22 -4.74 9.53 14.12
C THR A 22 -5.86 8.73 13.47
N PHE A 23 -6.78 8.22 14.28
CA PHE A 23 -8.02 7.63 13.77
C PHE A 23 -8.85 8.63 12.94
N ALA A 24 -8.84 9.91 13.32
CA ALA A 24 -9.54 10.96 12.57
C ALA A 24 -8.93 11.14 11.17
N ASP A 25 -7.60 11.16 11.08
CA ASP A 25 -6.90 11.23 9.79
C ASP A 25 -7.27 10.02 8.91
N ALA A 26 -7.24 8.81 9.48
CA ALA A 26 -7.60 7.59 8.76
C ALA A 26 -9.07 7.60 8.27
N ALA A 27 -9.99 8.14 9.06
CA ALA A 27 -11.39 8.27 8.67
C ALA A 27 -11.55 9.25 7.50
N THR A 28 -10.87 10.40 7.55
CA THR A 28 -10.83 11.37 6.46
C THR A 28 -10.23 10.77 5.19
N TYR A 29 -9.10 10.07 5.27
CA TYR A 29 -8.49 9.42 4.11
C TYR A 29 -9.42 8.38 3.49
N LYS A 30 -10.14 7.61 4.31
CA LYS A 30 -11.13 6.66 3.81
C LYS A 30 -12.25 7.36 3.06
N ASP A 31 -12.80 8.45 3.58
CA ASP A 31 -13.86 9.19 2.88
C ASP A 31 -13.37 9.69 1.52
N GLU A 32 -12.19 10.30 1.47
CA GLU A 32 -11.58 10.77 0.22
C GLU A 32 -11.32 9.62 -0.78
N CYS A 33 -10.81 8.48 -0.30
CA CYS A 33 -10.50 7.34 -1.15
C CYS A 33 -11.77 6.62 -1.64
N VAL A 34 -12.80 6.49 -0.80
CA VAL A 34 -14.10 5.93 -1.21
C VAL A 34 -14.73 6.78 -2.29
N GLU A 35 -14.66 8.11 -2.16
CA GLU A 35 -15.12 9.04 -3.20
C GLU A 35 -14.32 8.85 -4.50
N GLN A 36 -12.99 8.82 -4.42
CA GLN A 36 -12.10 8.67 -5.58
C GLN A 36 -12.35 7.37 -6.36
N TYR A 37 -12.63 6.27 -5.66
CA TYR A 37 -12.83 4.95 -6.26
C TYR A 37 -14.30 4.57 -6.43
N HIS A 38 -15.23 5.48 -6.15
CA HIS A 38 -16.68 5.25 -6.20
C HIS A 38 -17.14 4.01 -5.42
N ALA A 39 -16.44 3.68 -4.34
CA ALA A 39 -16.77 2.54 -3.50
C ALA A 39 -18.01 2.83 -2.62
N LYS A 40 -18.63 1.78 -2.06
CA LYS A 40 -19.75 1.96 -1.13
C LYS A 40 -19.25 2.56 0.20
N GLY A 41 -19.91 3.62 0.65
CA GLY A 41 -19.57 4.32 1.89
C GLY A 41 -20.01 3.56 3.14
N ASN A 42 -19.04 3.16 3.96
CA ASN A 42 -19.21 2.64 5.32
C ASN A 42 -18.32 3.43 6.31
N SER A 43 -18.58 3.29 7.62
CA SER A 43 -17.66 3.80 8.66
C SER A 43 -16.27 3.14 8.50
N LEU A 44 -15.18 3.77 8.96
CA LEU A 44 -13.84 3.16 8.85
C LEU A 44 -13.77 1.78 9.50
N ILE A 45 -14.38 1.60 10.67
CA ILE A 45 -14.35 0.32 11.37
C ILE A 45 -15.13 -0.75 10.61
N ASP A 46 -16.31 -0.41 10.10
CA ASP A 46 -17.13 -1.36 9.35
C ASP A 46 -16.52 -1.67 7.99
N TYR A 47 -15.86 -0.69 7.39
CA TYR A 47 -15.07 -0.86 6.18
C TYR A 47 -13.92 -1.86 6.39
N MET A 48 -13.11 -1.67 7.42
CA MET A 48 -12.01 -2.60 7.74
C MET A 48 -12.52 -4.00 8.10
N ARG A 49 -13.66 -4.10 8.80
CA ARG A 49 -14.31 -5.38 9.07
C ARG A 49 -14.83 -6.08 7.83
N GLN A 50 -15.28 -5.33 6.83
CA GLN A 50 -15.77 -5.87 5.56
C GLN A 50 -14.60 -6.39 4.72
N VAL A 51 -13.51 -5.61 4.61
CA VAL A 51 -12.27 -6.05 3.96
C VAL A 51 -11.74 -7.34 4.58
N TYR A 52 -11.83 -7.50 5.91
CA TYR A 52 -11.35 -8.71 6.58
C TYR A 52 -12.19 -9.96 6.33
N ARG A 53 -13.48 -9.81 5.98
CA ARG A 53 -14.37 -10.96 5.78
C ARG A 53 -14.28 -11.55 4.38
N ASP A 54 -13.75 -10.81 3.41
CA ASP A 54 -13.49 -11.27 2.05
C ASP A 54 -14.72 -11.93 1.36
N ASP A 55 -15.93 -11.62 1.83
CA ASP A 55 -17.16 -12.30 1.40
C ASP A 55 -17.54 -11.97 -0.06
N ASP A 56 -16.94 -10.92 -0.64
CA ASP A 56 -17.12 -10.48 -2.03
C ASP A 56 -15.74 -10.31 -2.70
N ALA A 57 -15.03 -11.41 -2.95
CA ALA A 57 -13.73 -11.47 -3.64
C ALA A 57 -13.73 -10.87 -5.08
N ASP A 58 -14.88 -10.40 -5.57
CA ASP A 58 -15.04 -9.76 -6.88
C ASP A 58 -15.07 -8.21 -6.80
N ASP A 59 -15.03 -7.60 -5.60
CA ASP A 59 -15.01 -6.15 -5.45
C ASP A 59 -13.59 -5.61 -5.17
N ASP A 60 -12.77 -5.62 -6.24
CA ASP A 60 -11.42 -5.03 -6.29
C ASP A 60 -11.37 -3.56 -5.80
N SER A 61 -12.52 -2.88 -5.74
CA SER A 61 -12.60 -1.49 -5.25
C SER A 61 -12.20 -1.38 -3.77
N HIS A 62 -12.40 -2.44 -2.98
CA HIS A 62 -12.03 -2.44 -1.57
C HIS A 62 -10.52 -2.31 -1.35
N TRP A 63 -9.75 -3.11 -2.07
CA TRP A 63 -8.29 -3.06 -2.03
C TRP A 63 -7.74 -1.76 -2.61
N CYS A 64 -8.40 -1.18 -3.61
CA CYS A 64 -8.04 0.14 -4.15
C CYS A 64 -8.15 1.26 -3.12
N VAL A 65 -9.22 1.26 -2.31
CA VAL A 65 -9.39 2.23 -1.21
C VAL A 65 -8.34 2.01 -0.12
N ILE A 66 -8.06 0.75 0.27
CA ILE A 66 -7.01 0.45 1.25
C ILE A 66 -5.65 0.95 0.76
N ARG A 67 -5.30 0.64 -0.48
CA ARG A 67 -4.07 1.15 -1.11
C ARG A 67 -3.99 2.67 -1.06
N CYS A 68 -5.09 3.36 -1.37
CA CYS A 68 -5.18 4.81 -1.30
C CYS A 68 -5.00 5.37 0.12
N ILE A 69 -5.59 4.75 1.14
CA ILE A 69 -5.40 5.14 2.54
C ILE A 69 -3.93 4.98 2.95
N LEU A 70 -3.27 3.89 2.53
CA LEU A 70 -1.85 3.65 2.81
C LEU A 70 -0.94 4.68 2.12
N LEU A 71 -1.26 5.10 0.89
CA LEU A 71 -0.56 6.17 0.18
C LEU A 71 -0.71 7.52 0.89
N LYS A 72 -1.95 7.90 1.25
CA LYS A 72 -2.23 9.18 1.93
C LYS A 72 -1.62 9.26 3.33
N SER A 73 -1.57 8.14 4.04
CA SER A 73 -0.94 8.05 5.37
C SER A 73 0.58 8.13 5.32
N GLY A 74 1.20 7.88 4.16
CA GLY A 74 2.65 7.79 3.99
C GLY A 74 3.23 6.44 4.46
N LEU A 75 2.38 5.43 4.65
CA LEU A 75 2.80 4.06 4.98
C LEU A 75 3.16 3.25 3.73
N LEU A 76 2.68 3.70 2.58
CA LEU A 76 3.01 3.20 1.26
C LEU A 76 3.44 4.38 0.41
N LEU A 77 4.48 4.20 -0.41
CA LEU A 77 4.87 5.14 -1.44
C LEU A 77 4.87 4.44 -2.79
N LEU A 78 4.81 5.24 -3.86
CA LEU A 78 5.02 4.77 -5.22
C LEU A 78 6.52 4.86 -5.52
N ASP A 79 7.19 3.73 -5.67
CA ASP A 79 8.51 3.64 -6.30
C ASP A 79 8.31 3.38 -7.80
N GLY A 80 8.14 4.47 -8.55
CA GLY A 80 7.67 4.41 -9.93
C GLY A 80 6.23 3.91 -10.01
N ALA A 81 6.03 2.73 -10.59
CA ALA A 81 4.72 2.08 -10.70
C ALA A 81 4.51 0.95 -9.67
N VAL A 82 5.45 0.78 -8.74
CA VAL A 82 5.44 -0.31 -7.76
C VAL A 82 5.16 0.26 -6.37
N ASP A 83 4.35 -0.48 -5.61
CA ASP A 83 4.05 -0.14 -4.22
C ASP A 83 5.24 -0.49 -3.33
N ALA A 84 5.75 0.51 -2.61
CA ALA A 84 6.86 0.37 -1.66
C ALA A 84 6.42 0.75 -0.23
N PHE A 85 6.29 -0.25 0.63
CA PHE A 85 5.96 -0.06 2.04
C PHE A 85 7.07 0.69 2.79
N GLN A 86 6.69 1.71 3.55
CA GLN A 86 7.60 2.50 4.39
C GLN A 86 7.68 1.85 5.77
N VAL A 87 8.55 0.85 5.91
CA VAL A 87 8.67 0.01 7.12
C VAL A 87 8.90 0.84 8.39
N ASP A 88 9.74 1.86 8.31
CA ASP A 88 10.02 2.74 9.46
C ASP A 88 8.77 3.51 9.91
N ASN A 89 7.97 4.01 8.96
CA ASN A 89 6.72 4.72 9.24
C ASN A 89 5.65 3.78 9.83
N ILE A 90 5.56 2.54 9.31
CA ILE A 90 4.66 1.51 9.83
C ILE A 90 5.01 1.20 11.29
N HIS A 91 6.30 1.06 11.56
CA HIS A 91 6.79 0.78 12.90
C HIS A 91 6.48 1.93 13.87
N GLU A 92 6.76 3.17 13.48
CA GLU A 92 6.43 4.36 14.29
C GLU A 92 4.92 4.47 14.54
N GLN A 93 4.09 4.24 13.52
CA GLN A 93 2.63 4.24 13.62
C GLN A 93 2.11 3.16 14.57
N MET A 94 2.69 1.96 14.54
CA MET A 94 2.25 0.83 15.36
C MET A 94 2.72 0.94 16.81
N GLN A 95 3.96 1.36 17.05
CA GLN A 95 4.50 1.56 18.40
C GLN A 95 3.71 2.57 19.23
N GLN A 96 3.21 3.61 18.58
CA GLN A 96 2.48 4.69 19.24
C GLN A 96 0.96 4.50 19.22
N SER A 97 0.47 3.53 18.45
CA SER A 97 -0.90 3.07 18.59
C SER A 97 -1.02 2.31 19.92
N ASN A 98 -2.08 2.55 20.69
CA ASN A 98 -2.39 1.78 21.92
C ASN A 98 -2.67 0.28 21.66
N ALA A 99 -2.22 -0.27 20.53
CA ALA A 99 -2.11 -1.71 20.36
C ALA A 99 -1.20 -2.22 21.48
N ILE A 100 -1.70 -3.16 22.27
CA ILE A 100 -0.91 -3.81 23.32
C ILE A 100 0.20 -4.58 22.60
N VAL A 101 1.36 -3.97 22.51
CA VAL A 101 2.56 -4.59 22.00
C VAL A 101 3.46 -4.83 23.20
N GLU A 102 3.63 -6.10 23.56
CA GLU A 102 4.46 -6.50 24.69
C GLU A 102 5.97 -6.32 24.38
N ASP A 103 6.37 -6.32 23.10
CA ASP A 103 7.74 -6.07 22.63
C ASP A 103 7.79 -5.24 21.31
N PRO A 104 8.43 -4.07 21.28
CA PRO A 104 8.65 -3.30 20.05
C PRO A 104 9.36 -4.06 18.92
N GLU A 105 10.27 -5.00 19.24
CA GLU A 105 10.93 -5.83 18.24
C GLU A 105 9.97 -6.84 17.59
N ASP A 106 8.91 -7.25 18.30
CA ASP A 106 7.86 -8.09 17.73
C ASP A 106 7.11 -7.38 16.60
N ILE A 107 6.84 -6.06 16.72
CA ILE A 107 6.22 -5.29 15.63
C ILE A 107 7.06 -5.36 14.35
N ARG A 108 8.38 -5.19 14.50
CA ARG A 108 9.30 -5.19 13.38
C ARG A 108 9.40 -6.59 12.77
N SER A 109 9.49 -7.64 13.60
CA SER A 109 9.48 -9.03 13.19
C SER A 109 8.19 -9.38 12.42
N GLU A 110 7.03 -9.00 12.95
CA GLU A 110 5.73 -9.28 12.37
C GLU A 110 5.48 -8.49 11.08
N THR A 111 5.89 -7.23 11.02
CA THR A 111 5.86 -6.44 9.79
C THR A 111 6.68 -7.11 8.70
N ASN A 112 7.91 -7.54 9.02
CA ASN A 112 8.76 -8.26 8.08
C ASN A 112 8.17 -9.61 7.65
N ARG A 113 7.48 -10.31 8.56
CA ARG A 113 6.78 -11.56 8.25
C ARG A 113 5.68 -11.35 7.22
N CYS A 114 4.85 -10.33 7.40
CA CYS A 114 3.78 -9.97 6.46
C CYS A 114 4.31 -9.61 5.07
N LEU A 115 5.42 -8.84 5.00
CA LEU A 115 6.03 -8.47 3.72
C LEU A 115 6.58 -9.68 2.95
N ARG A 116 7.29 -10.58 3.64
CA ARG A 116 7.84 -11.81 3.01
C ARG A 116 6.77 -12.76 2.51
N GLU A 117 5.66 -12.87 3.22
CA GLU A 117 4.53 -13.71 2.81
C GLU A 117 3.91 -13.19 1.50
N SER A 118 3.80 -11.87 1.34
CA SER A 118 3.37 -11.25 0.08
C SER A 118 4.33 -11.55 -1.06
N ASP A 119 5.64 -11.39 -0.85
CA ASP A 119 6.66 -11.65 -1.88
C ASP A 119 6.60 -13.10 -2.39
N ARG A 120 6.40 -14.05 -1.48
CA ARG A 120 6.26 -15.47 -1.82
C ARG A 120 5.05 -15.74 -2.70
N ARG A 121 3.90 -15.13 -2.39
CA ARG A 121 2.68 -15.28 -3.22
C ARG A 121 2.88 -14.68 -4.60
N THR A 122 3.48 -13.49 -4.69
CA THR A 122 3.78 -12.84 -5.98
C THR A 122 4.74 -13.68 -6.82
N GLN A 123 5.80 -14.24 -6.22
CA GLN A 123 6.73 -15.13 -6.92
C GLN A 123 6.05 -16.42 -7.39
N GLN A 124 5.20 -17.01 -6.57
CA GLN A 124 4.46 -18.21 -6.95
C GLN A 124 3.50 -17.95 -8.12
N GLN A 125 2.80 -16.81 -8.11
CA GLN A 125 1.91 -16.41 -9.19
C GLN A 125 2.65 -16.07 -10.49
N ALA A 126 3.84 -15.46 -10.39
CA ALA A 126 4.72 -15.22 -11.54
C ALA A 126 5.21 -16.53 -12.17
N ASN A 127 5.60 -17.52 -11.34
CA ASN A 127 6.05 -18.84 -11.80
C ASN A 127 4.92 -19.60 -12.53
N LEU A 128 3.70 -19.60 -11.97
CA LEU A 128 2.51 -20.17 -12.60
C LEU A 128 2.19 -19.50 -13.95
N SER A 129 2.30 -18.18 -14.02
CA SER A 129 2.06 -17.42 -15.26
C SER A 129 3.10 -17.73 -16.34
N HIS A 130 4.35 -17.96 -15.95
CA HIS A 130 5.45 -18.34 -16.83
C HIS A 130 5.27 -19.78 -17.38
N GLU A 131 4.86 -20.74 -16.55
CA GLU A 131 4.56 -22.11 -17.01
C GLU A 131 3.40 -22.16 -18.01
N LEU A 132 2.35 -21.36 -17.81
CA LEU A 132 1.22 -21.24 -18.73
C LEU A 132 1.61 -20.62 -20.08
N THR A 133 2.52 -19.64 -20.09
CA THR A 133 3.00 -19.02 -21.34
C THR A 133 3.93 -19.95 -22.10
N VAL A 134 4.88 -20.61 -21.43
CA VAL A 134 5.81 -21.57 -22.06
C VAL A 134 5.06 -22.79 -22.61
N GLY A 135 4.11 -23.36 -21.84
CA GLY A 135 3.29 -24.48 -22.28
C GLY A 135 2.36 -24.18 -23.46
N SER A 136 1.94 -22.91 -23.61
CA SER A 136 1.15 -22.45 -24.77
C SER A 136 2.00 -22.34 -26.05
N THR A 137 3.24 -21.86 -25.93
CA THR A 137 4.19 -21.81 -27.06
C THR A 137 4.59 -23.19 -27.58
N ASP A 138 4.79 -24.18 -26.71
CA ASP A 138 5.14 -25.54 -27.13
C ASP A 138 4.00 -26.25 -27.88
N GLN A 139 2.74 -25.99 -27.50
CA GLN A 139 1.58 -26.50 -28.25
C GLN A 139 1.38 -25.83 -29.62
N LEU A 140 1.75 -24.57 -29.77
CA LEU A 140 1.67 -23.85 -31.04
C LEU A 140 2.76 -24.30 -32.03
N ILE A 141 3.96 -24.61 -31.54
CA ILE A 141 5.05 -25.16 -32.36
C ILE A 141 4.70 -26.58 -32.83
N SER A 142 4.11 -27.42 -31.97
CA SER A 142 3.72 -28.79 -32.34
C SER A 142 2.54 -28.89 -33.32
N LYS A 143 1.74 -27.82 -33.51
CA LYS A 143 0.64 -27.78 -34.49
C LYS A 143 1.05 -27.17 -35.85
N SER A 144 2.29 -26.69 -35.97
CA SER A 144 2.81 -26.00 -37.15
C SER A 144 3.82 -26.86 -37.96
N LEU A 145 3.99 -28.14 -37.59
CA LEU A 145 4.87 -29.13 -38.22
C LEU A 145 4.06 -30.28 -38.82
#